data_AF-A0A315XVD9-F1
#
_entry.id   AF-A0A315XVD9-F1
#
_cell.length_a   1.000
_cell.length_b   1.000
_cell.length_c   1.000
_cell.angle_alpha   90.00
_cell.angle_beta   90.00
_cell.angle_gamma   90.00
#
_symmetry.space_group_name_H-M   'P 1'
#
loop_
_entity.id
_entity.type
_entity.pdbx_description
1 polymer ?
#
loop_
_entity_poly.entity_id
_entity_poly.type
_entity_poly.pdbx_seq_one_letter_code
_entity_poly.pdbx_strand_id
1 'polypeptide(L)'
;MAQQLMSFVENCSWYEVKEHIAEMLRKWEFTDWECMFAAVENGEIVGMASIMKTDYYPLPEIFPWISCIFVTESSRGRRISGELINSANAFAKELGFTKTYIPTEYTGLYEKYGYTYIRDIVNYGGDTDRLYAKEI
;
A
#
# COMPACT_ATOMS: atom_id res chain seq x y z
N MET A 1 2.95 18.59 4.30
CA MET A 1 3.00 17.18 3.87
C MET A 1 2.36 16.22 4.88
N ALA A 2 2.94 15.95 6.05
CA ALA A 2 2.35 14.98 7.02
C ALA A 2 0.90 15.30 7.44
N GLN A 3 0.61 16.57 7.75
CA GLN A 3 -0.75 17.01 8.09
C GLN A 3 -1.74 16.89 6.91
N GLN A 4 -1.27 17.09 5.68
CA GLN A 4 -2.10 16.91 4.48
C GLN A 4 -2.41 15.43 4.25
N LEU A 5 -1.45 14.53 4.48
CA LEU A 5 -1.66 13.09 4.39
C LEU A 5 -2.66 12.61 5.46
N MET A 6 -2.51 13.08 6.71
CA MET A 6 -3.48 12.76 7.77
C MET A 6 -4.89 13.21 7.39
N SER A 7 -5.03 14.47 6.95
CA SER A 7 -6.32 15.01 6.51
C SER A 7 -6.88 14.22 5.32
N PHE A 8 -6.04 13.81 4.37
CA PHE A 8 -6.45 12.96 3.25
C PHE A 8 -7.01 11.62 3.73
N VAL A 9 -6.33 10.94 4.66
CA VAL A 9 -6.79 9.64 5.19
C VAL A 9 -8.11 9.78 5.93
N GLU A 10 -8.24 10.76 6.82
CA GLU A 10 -9.46 10.96 7.61
C GLU A 10 -10.70 11.23 6.73
N ASN A 11 -10.50 11.87 5.58
CA ASN A 11 -11.55 12.29 4.66
C ASN A 11 -11.75 11.37 3.44
N CYS A 12 -10.95 10.31 3.30
CA CYS A 12 -11.12 9.41 2.17
C CYS A 12 -12.41 8.57 2.30
N SER A 13 -12.89 8.07 1.17
CA SER A 13 -14.10 7.25 1.07
C SER A 13 -13.93 5.82 1.59
N TRP A 14 -12.70 5.41 1.96
CA TRP A 14 -12.40 4.05 2.42
C TRP A 14 -12.80 3.86 3.89
N TYR A 15 -14.10 3.84 4.13
CA TYR A 15 -14.69 3.93 5.47
C TYR A 15 -14.19 2.86 6.44
N GLU A 16 -14.05 1.62 5.98
CA GLU A 16 -13.72 0.46 6.82
C GLU A 16 -12.27 0.49 7.34
N VAL A 17 -11.36 1.12 6.60
CA VAL A 17 -9.92 1.01 6.85
C VAL A 17 -9.29 2.36 7.21
N LYS A 18 -9.95 3.48 6.90
CA LYS A 18 -9.39 4.82 7.12
C LYS A 18 -9.08 5.15 8.58
N GLU A 19 -9.91 4.72 9.54
CA GLU A 19 -9.64 4.97 10.96
C GLU A 19 -8.41 4.18 11.43
N HIS A 20 -8.28 2.93 10.96
CA HIS A 20 -7.09 2.12 11.24
C HIS A 20 -5.83 2.75 10.65
N ILE A 21 -5.89 3.22 9.40
CA ILE A 21 -4.75 3.92 8.78
C ILE A 21 -4.47 5.22 9.54
N ALA A 22 -5.48 6.01 9.90
CA ALA A 22 -5.29 7.25 10.65
C ALA A 22 -4.64 6.98 12.02
N GLU A 23 -5.09 5.94 12.75
CA GLU A 23 -4.46 5.53 13.99
C GLU A 23 -3.02 5.07 13.81
N MET A 24 -2.76 4.24 12.79
CA MET A 24 -1.41 3.81 12.41
C MET A 24 -0.51 5.02 12.14
N LEU A 25 -1.02 6.01 11.39
CA LEU A 25 -0.32 7.26 11.10
C LEU A 25 -0.11 8.15 12.34
N ARG A 26 -1.02 8.12 13.32
CA ARG A 26 -0.92 8.91 14.56
C ARG A 26 0.07 8.29 15.54
N LYS A 27 0.08 6.96 15.64
CA LYS A 27 0.98 6.16 16.50
C LYS A 27 2.34 5.90 15.87
N TRP A 28 2.63 6.55 14.74
CA TRP A 28 3.74 6.28 13.83
C TRP A 28 5.05 5.89 14.54
N GLU A 29 5.31 4.59 14.63
CA GLU A 29 6.53 3.97 15.17
C GLU A 29 7.04 2.91 14.20
N PHE A 30 7.28 3.33 12.96
CA PHE A 30 7.84 2.44 11.96
C PHE A 30 9.37 2.29 12.10
N THR A 31 9.87 1.17 11.60
CA THR A 31 11.31 0.90 11.42
C THR A 31 11.95 1.88 10.42
N ASP A 32 13.28 1.89 10.35
CA ASP A 32 14.11 2.87 9.62
C ASP A 32 13.74 3.09 8.13
N TRP A 33 12.93 2.20 7.54
CA TRP A 33 12.61 2.22 6.12
C TRP A 33 11.11 2.19 5.78
N GLU A 34 10.19 1.99 6.72
CA GLU A 34 8.77 1.99 6.36
C GLU A 34 8.28 3.43 6.19
N CYS A 35 7.48 3.66 5.15
CA CYS A 35 7.04 5.00 4.82
C CYS A 35 5.75 5.00 4.00
N MET A 36 5.16 6.18 3.88
CA MET A 36 3.99 6.43 3.04
C MET A 36 4.41 7.19 1.78
N PHE A 37 3.80 6.82 0.66
CA PHE A 37 3.86 7.52 -0.61
C PHE A 37 2.55 8.27 -0.82
N ALA A 38 2.63 9.48 -1.34
CA ALA A 38 1.47 10.30 -1.67
C ALA A 38 1.56 10.79 -3.12
N ALA A 39 0.49 10.60 -3.88
CA ALA A 39 0.33 11.19 -5.20
C ALA A 39 -0.31 12.57 -5.02
N VAL A 40 0.34 13.60 -5.56
CA VAL A 40 -0.08 15.00 -5.40
C VAL A 40 -0.41 15.59 -6.77
N GLU A 41 -1.61 16.16 -6.89
CA GLU A 41 -2.07 16.88 -8.07
C GLU A 41 -2.59 18.26 -7.65
N ASN A 42 -2.13 19.32 -8.30
CA ASN A 42 -2.51 20.72 -7.98
C ASN A 42 -2.35 21.09 -6.49
N GLY A 43 -1.40 20.48 -5.79
CA GLY A 43 -1.14 20.72 -4.37
C GLY A 43 -2.01 19.89 -3.41
N GLU A 44 -2.89 19.04 -3.93
CA GLU A 44 -3.76 18.16 -3.15
C GLU A 44 -3.35 16.69 -3.29
N ILE A 45 -3.48 15.92 -2.22
CA ILE A 45 -3.23 14.48 -2.26
C ILE A 45 -4.43 13.81 -2.94
N VAL A 46 -4.16 13.00 -3.96
CA VAL A 46 -5.18 12.27 -4.74
C VAL A 46 -5.03 10.75 -4.61
N GLY A 47 -3.97 10.29 -3.97
CA GLY A 47 -3.77 8.88 -3.69
C GLY A 47 -2.61 8.64 -2.73
N MET A 48 -2.56 7.44 -2.19
CA MET A 48 -1.53 7.00 -1.27
C MET A 48 -1.20 5.52 -1.44
N ALA A 49 -0.03 5.14 -0.98
CA ALA A 49 0.40 3.76 -0.75
C ALA A 49 1.39 3.75 0.41
N SER A 50 1.70 2.59 0.94
CA SER A 50 2.75 2.40 1.94
C SER A 50 3.77 1.36 1.50
N ILE A 51 4.95 1.41 2.12
CA ILE A 51 5.86 0.27 2.23
C ILE A 51 6.03 -0.07 3.70
N MET A 52 5.73 -1.31 4.10
CA MET A 52 5.66 -1.73 5.50
C MET A 52 6.36 -3.07 5.73
N LYS A 53 6.85 -3.28 6.94
CA LYS A 53 7.45 -4.55 7.41
C LYS A 53 6.39 -5.55 7.80
N THR A 54 5.30 -5.08 8.39
CA THR A 54 4.17 -5.91 8.79
C THR A 54 2.90 -5.40 8.12
N ASP A 55 1.97 -6.32 7.88
CA ASP A 55 0.61 -6.03 7.41
C ASP A 55 -0.38 -6.85 8.24
N TYR A 56 -1.68 -6.80 7.95
CA TYR A 56 -2.76 -7.48 8.66
C TYR A 56 -2.78 -9.02 8.48
N TYR A 57 -1.61 -9.63 8.33
CA TYR A 57 -1.41 -11.05 8.09
C TYR A 57 -0.38 -11.64 9.06
N PRO A 58 -0.61 -12.85 9.60
CA PRO A 58 0.33 -13.55 10.48
C PRO A 58 1.48 -14.20 9.69
N LEU A 59 2.21 -13.41 8.89
CA LEU A 59 3.27 -13.85 7.97
C LEU A 59 4.57 -13.03 8.19
N PRO A 60 5.31 -13.28 9.30
CA PRO A 60 6.47 -12.48 9.68
C PRO A 60 7.65 -12.57 8.69
N GLU A 61 7.69 -13.59 7.85
CA GLU A 61 8.74 -13.83 6.85
C GLU A 61 8.49 -13.10 5.52
N ILE A 62 7.30 -12.53 5.32
CA ILE A 62 6.93 -11.82 4.10
C ILE A 62 7.09 -10.32 4.35
N PHE A 63 8.02 -9.69 3.64
CA PHE A 63 8.23 -8.24 3.62
C PHE A 63 9.21 -7.89 2.49
N PRO A 64 9.24 -6.62 2.04
CA PRO A 64 8.33 -5.53 2.37
C PRO A 64 6.95 -5.67 1.69
N TRP A 65 5.91 -5.27 2.42
CA TRP A 65 4.54 -5.14 1.93
C TRP A 65 4.36 -3.79 1.26
N ILE A 66 3.67 -3.75 0.13
CA ILE A 66 3.08 -2.52 -0.39
C ILE A 66 1.59 -2.57 -0.09
N SER A 67 1.15 -1.66 0.78
CA SER A 67 -0.19 -1.69 1.38
C SER A 67 -0.84 -0.31 1.32
N CYS A 68 -2.02 -0.16 1.92
CA CYS A 68 -2.75 1.11 1.99
C CYS A 68 -2.93 1.80 0.61
N ILE A 69 -3.01 1.03 -0.48
CA ILE A 69 -3.09 1.57 -1.84
C ILE A 69 -4.49 2.12 -2.06
N PHE A 70 -4.61 3.45 -2.15
CA PHE A 70 -5.88 4.12 -2.36
C PHE A 70 -5.74 5.30 -3.31
N VAL A 71 -6.72 5.50 -4.18
CA VAL A 71 -6.82 6.65 -5.09
C VAL A 71 -8.24 7.19 -5.02
N THR A 72 -8.38 8.51 -4.89
CA THR A 72 -9.69 9.18 -4.86
C THR A 72 -10.49 8.86 -6.11
N GLU A 73 -11.81 8.72 -5.95
CA GLU A 73 -12.73 8.31 -7.01
C GLU A 73 -12.60 9.18 -8.26
N SER A 74 -12.54 10.50 -8.07
CA SER A 74 -12.37 11.50 -9.15
C SER A 74 -11.04 11.35 -9.90
N SER A 75 -10.07 10.68 -9.30
CA SER A 75 -8.72 10.50 -9.83
C SER A 75 -8.45 9.10 -10.39
N ARG A 76 -9.39 8.15 -10.24
CA ARG A 76 -9.26 6.78 -10.75
C ARG A 76 -9.25 6.74 -12.28
N GLY A 77 -8.77 5.63 -12.84
CA GLY A 77 -8.63 5.45 -14.30
C GLY A 77 -7.40 6.14 -14.89
N ARG A 78 -6.64 6.92 -14.11
CA ARG A 78 -5.45 7.66 -14.54
C ARG A 78 -4.12 6.98 -14.21
N ARG A 79 -4.15 5.69 -13.84
CA ARG A 79 -2.97 4.87 -13.47
C ARG A 79 -2.16 5.34 -12.27
N ILE A 80 -2.70 6.24 -11.44
CA ILE A 80 -2.05 6.78 -10.23
C ILE A 80 -1.61 5.67 -9.26
N SER A 81 -2.43 4.61 -9.07
CA SER A 81 -2.03 3.48 -8.23
C SER A 81 -0.77 2.78 -8.77
N GLY A 82 -0.63 2.66 -10.09
CA GLY A 82 0.57 2.13 -10.72
C GLY A 82 1.81 2.99 -10.46
N GLU A 83 1.67 4.32 -10.50
CA GLU A 83 2.79 5.24 -10.19
C GLU A 83 3.21 5.17 -8.73
N LEU A 84 2.25 5.10 -7.80
CA LEU A 84 2.49 4.88 -6.39
C LEU A 84 3.23 3.55 -6.14
N ILE A 85 2.75 2.46 -6.73
CA ILE A 85 3.36 1.13 -6.61
C ILE A 85 4.78 1.12 -7.23
N ASN A 86 4.98 1.78 -8.37
CA ASN A 86 6.30 1.87 -8.98
C ASN A 86 7.28 2.67 -8.10
N SER A 87 6.81 3.75 -7.49
CA SER A 87 7.62 4.56 -6.56
C SER A 87 8.02 3.76 -5.32
N ALA A 88 7.07 3.03 -4.73
CA ALA A 88 7.34 2.15 -3.60
C ALA A 88 8.31 1.00 -3.94
N ASN A 89 8.17 0.40 -5.13
CA ASN A 89 9.11 -0.62 -5.61
C ASN A 89 10.52 -0.07 -5.86
N ALA A 90 10.63 1.12 -6.44
CA ALA A 90 11.92 1.77 -6.67
C ALA A 90 12.63 2.06 -5.34
N PHE A 91 11.89 2.60 -4.37
CA PHE A 91 12.40 2.85 -3.02
C PHE A 91 12.82 1.55 -2.31
N ALA A 92 12.02 0.49 -2.38
CA ALA A 92 12.38 -0.83 -1.85
C ALA A 92 13.70 -1.34 -2.44
N LYS A 93 13.90 -1.14 -3.74
CA LYS A 93 15.13 -1.54 -4.44
C LYS A 93 16.35 -0.75 -3.97
N GLU A 94 16.20 0.55 -3.75
CA GLU A 94 17.27 1.40 -3.19
C GLU A 94 17.73 0.95 -1.80
N LEU A 95 16.81 0.37 -1.02
CA LEU A 95 17.09 -0.23 0.28
C LEU A 95 17.70 -1.64 0.21
N GLY A 96 17.87 -2.19 -1.00
CA GLY A 96 18.46 -3.51 -1.23
C GLY A 96 17.46 -4.67 -1.19
N PHE A 97 16.16 -4.42 -1.12
CA PHE A 97 15.17 -5.47 -1.30
C PHE A 97 15.11 -5.92 -2.76
N THR A 98 14.92 -7.22 -2.97
CA THR A 98 14.81 -7.81 -4.31
C THR A 98 13.37 -8.13 -4.69
N LYS A 99 12.44 -8.03 -3.73
CA LYS A 99 11.04 -8.45 -3.89
C LYS A 99 10.12 -7.59 -3.04
N THR A 100 8.89 -7.37 -3.51
CA THR A 100 7.80 -6.76 -2.72
C THR A 100 6.53 -7.58 -2.84
N TYR A 101 5.60 -7.37 -1.91
CA TYR A 101 4.38 -8.15 -1.78
C TYR A 101 3.13 -7.28 -1.69
N ILE A 102 2.05 -7.69 -2.34
CA ILE A 102 0.75 -7.03 -2.25
C ILE A 102 -0.31 -8.09 -1.94
N PRO A 103 -1.09 -7.94 -0.86
CA PRO A 103 -2.26 -8.76 -0.61
C PRO A 103 -3.51 -8.11 -1.23
N THR A 104 -4.40 -8.91 -1.83
CA THR A 104 -5.66 -8.37 -2.37
C THR A 104 -6.72 -9.45 -2.61
N GLU A 105 -7.99 -9.07 -2.51
CA GLU A 105 -9.12 -9.85 -3.01
C GLU A 105 -9.24 -9.85 -4.55
N TYR A 106 -8.59 -8.88 -5.24
CA TYR A 106 -8.75 -8.67 -6.68
C TYR A 106 -7.86 -9.57 -7.54
N THR A 107 -8.32 -9.82 -8.78
CA THR A 107 -7.55 -10.48 -9.84
C THR A 107 -7.44 -9.56 -11.07
N GLY A 108 -6.32 -9.60 -11.76
CA GLY A 108 -6.04 -8.81 -12.97
C GLY A 108 -5.66 -7.34 -12.73
N LEU A 109 -5.58 -6.87 -11.48
CA LEU A 109 -5.19 -5.50 -11.17
C LEU A 109 -3.68 -5.33 -11.10
N TYR A 110 -3.02 -6.08 -10.21
CA TYR A 110 -1.59 -5.92 -9.93
C TYR A 110 -0.69 -6.65 -10.93
N GLU A 111 -1.23 -7.63 -11.64
CA GLU A 111 -0.57 -8.33 -12.74
C GLU A 111 -0.18 -7.38 -13.86
N LYS A 112 -1.00 -6.33 -14.08
CA LYS A 112 -0.69 -5.24 -15.03
C LYS A 112 0.55 -4.44 -14.63
N TYR A 113 0.97 -4.51 -13.37
CA TYR A 113 2.16 -3.85 -12.82
C TYR A 113 3.33 -4.83 -12.58
N GLY A 114 3.23 -6.06 -13.09
CA GLY A 114 4.28 -7.07 -13.04
C GLY A 114 4.27 -7.94 -11.78
N TYR A 115 3.20 -7.90 -11.00
CA TYR A 115 3.01 -8.83 -9.88
C TYR A 115 2.51 -10.19 -10.37
N THR A 116 2.95 -11.24 -9.69
CA THR A 116 2.52 -12.62 -9.96
C THR A 116 1.86 -13.20 -8.72
N TYR A 117 0.75 -13.92 -8.93
CA TYR A 117 0.06 -14.65 -7.86
C TYR A 117 0.99 -15.71 -7.26
N ILE A 118 1.04 -15.79 -5.94
CA ILE A 118 1.84 -16.76 -5.19
C ILE A 118 0.96 -17.83 -4.57
N ARG A 119 0.02 -17.41 -3.72
CA ARG A 119 -0.91 -18.28 -2.97
C ARG A 119 -2.01 -17.47 -2.32
N ASP A 120 -3.02 -18.15 -1.81
CA ASP A 120 -3.98 -17.55 -0.90
C ASP A 120 -3.37 -17.42 0.51
N ILE A 121 -3.75 -16.37 1.22
CA ILE A 121 -3.33 -16.02 2.58
C ILE A 121 -4.57 -15.69 3.42
N VAL A 122 -4.49 -15.98 4.71
CA VAL A 122 -5.58 -15.70 5.66
C VAL A 122 -5.16 -14.54 6.55
N ASN A 123 -5.99 -13.51 6.64
CA ASN A 123 -5.73 -12.35 7.48
C ASN A 123 -6.12 -12.62 8.96
N TYR A 124 -5.80 -11.70 9.88
CA TYR A 124 -6.16 -11.86 11.30
C TYR A 124 -7.67 -11.91 11.56
N GLY A 125 -8.50 -11.42 10.63
CA GLY A 125 -9.97 -11.50 10.67
C GLY A 125 -10.52 -12.84 10.21
N GLY A 126 -9.70 -13.71 9.61
CA GLY A 126 -10.11 -15.00 9.06
C GLY A 126 -10.54 -14.96 7.58
N ASP A 127 -10.54 -13.79 6.95
CA ASP A 127 -10.84 -13.69 5.52
C ASP A 127 -9.62 -14.12 4.68
N THR A 128 -9.91 -14.57 3.48
CA THR A 128 -8.89 -15.06 2.54
C THR A 128 -8.63 -14.03 1.45
N ASP A 129 -7.37 -13.63 1.33
CA ASP A 129 -6.86 -12.74 0.28
C ASP A 129 -5.84 -13.49 -0.59
N ARG A 130 -5.52 -12.93 -1.74
CA ARG A 130 -4.50 -13.43 -2.65
C ARG A 130 -3.19 -12.70 -2.41
N LEU A 131 -2.13 -13.44 -2.15
CA LEU A 131 -0.77 -12.90 -2.09
C LEU A 131 -0.17 -12.81 -3.49
N TYR A 132 0.25 -11.62 -3.86
CA TYR A 132 1.03 -11.36 -5.05
C TYR A 132 2.44 -10.90 -4.69
N ALA A 133 3.42 -11.25 -5.53
CA ALA A 133 4.79 -10.76 -5.39
C ALA A 133 5.37 -10.26 -6.71
N LYS A 134 6.32 -9.34 -6.63
CA LYS A 134 7.09 -8.82 -7.76
C LYS A 134 8.57 -8.80 -7.42
N GLU A 135 9.40 -9.36 -8.29
CA GLU A 135 10.86 -9.16 -8.26
C GLU A 135 11.17 -7.73 -8.78
N ILE A 136 12.04 -6.99 -8.09
CA ILE A 136 12.29 -5.55 -8.33
C ILE A 136 13.74 -5.21 -8.65
#